data_AF-A0A961KBW1-F1
#
_entry.id   AF-A0A961KBW1-F1
#
_cell.length_a   1.000
_cell.length_b   1.000
_cell.length_c   1.000
_cell.angle_alpha   90.00
_cell.angle_beta   90.00
_cell.angle_gamma   90.00
#
_symmetry.space_group_name_H-M   'P 1'
#
loop_
_entity.id
_entity.type
_entity.pdbx_description
1 polymer ?
#
loop_
_entity_poly.entity_id
_entity_poly.type
_entity_poly.pdbx_seq_one_letter_code
_entity_poly.pdbx_strand_id
1 'polypeptide(L)'
;MALSPLNQRRWRNFCANRRAYWSLWLFLLLYGVSMFAEFLANDVPIMVNYRGSYQFPIFRFYPETAYGGEFRTQTDYRTDEVRCLIETGGIELCLDDPEDAMAQAPSGSIDGETVVPGWMLWPPIPY
;
A
#
# COMPACT_ATOMS: atom_id res chain seq x y z
N MET A 1 1.68 -1.72 -38.94
CA MET A 1 0.88 -2.87 -39.41
C MET A 1 -0.50 -2.35 -39.81
N ALA A 2 -0.91 -2.52 -41.07
CA ALA A 2 -2.25 -2.14 -41.53
C ALA A 2 -3.24 -3.28 -41.27
N LEU A 3 -4.41 -2.98 -40.70
CA LEU A 3 -5.48 -3.98 -40.49
C LEU A 3 -5.95 -4.54 -41.84
N SER A 4 -6.23 -5.84 -41.92
CA SER A 4 -6.81 -6.44 -43.14
C SER A 4 -8.17 -5.79 -43.46
N PRO A 5 -8.58 -5.72 -44.74
CA PRO A 5 -9.85 -5.11 -45.14
C PRO A 5 -11.07 -5.71 -44.41
N LEU A 6 -11.02 -7.01 -44.09
CA LEU A 6 -12.04 -7.70 -43.32
C LEU A 6 -12.11 -7.20 -41.87
N ASN A 7 -10.96 -7.04 -41.21
CA ASN A 7 -10.90 -6.53 -39.83
C ASN A 7 -11.31 -5.05 -39.75
N GLN A 8 -10.95 -4.25 -40.75
CA GLN A 8 -11.42 -2.85 -40.83
C GLN A 8 -12.96 -2.78 -40.92
N ARG A 9 -13.57 -3.64 -41.74
CA ARG A 9 -15.04 -3.70 -41.88
C ARG A 9 -15.70 -4.17 -40.58
N ARG A 10 -15.13 -5.17 -39.91
CA ARG A 10 -15.60 -5.63 -38.59
C ARG A 10 -15.51 -4.53 -37.53
N TRP A 11 -14.40 -3.81 -37.48
CA TRP A 11 -14.23 -2.69 -36.56
C TRP A 11 -15.25 -1.58 -36.81
N ARG A 12 -15.47 -1.21 -38.08
CA ARG A 12 -16.49 -0.20 -38.43
C ARG A 12 -17.90 -0.63 -38.03
N ASN A 13 -18.26 -1.91 -38.25
CA ASN A 13 -19.55 -2.45 -37.82
C ASN A 13 -19.68 -2.49 -36.30
N PHE A 14 -18.60 -2.79 -35.59
CA PHE A 14 -18.55 -2.78 -34.13
C PHE A 14 -18.75 -1.37 -33.57
N CYS A 15 -18.02 -0.36 -34.09
CA CYS A 15 -18.17 1.04 -33.68
C CYS A 15 -19.54 1.63 -34.04
N ALA A 16 -20.19 1.17 -35.10
CA ALA A 16 -21.55 1.58 -35.45
C ALA A 16 -22.60 1.11 -34.42
N ASN A 17 -22.33 0.01 -33.71
CA ASN A 17 -23.18 -0.47 -32.62
C ASN A 17 -22.83 0.28 -31.32
N ARG A 18 -23.60 1.32 -30.99
CA ARG A 18 -23.39 2.15 -29.78
C ARG A 18 -23.29 1.32 -28.50
N ARG A 19 -24.10 0.26 -28.35
CA ARG A 19 -24.08 -0.60 -27.15
C ARG A 19 -22.75 -1.34 -27.05
N ALA A 20 -22.30 -1.96 -28.15
CA ALA A 20 -21.03 -2.69 -28.18
C ALA A 20 -19.84 -1.77 -27.88
N TYR A 21 -19.85 -0.53 -28.41
CA TYR A 21 -18.82 0.46 -28.16
C TYR A 21 -18.76 0.91 -26.69
N TRP A 22 -19.90 1.22 -26.07
CA TRP A 22 -19.95 1.57 -24.64
C TRP A 22 -19.54 0.40 -23.74
N SER A 23 -19.96 -0.83 -24.07
CA SER A 23 -19.54 -2.02 -23.34
C SER A 23 -18.04 -2.25 -23.43
N LEU A 24 -17.40 -1.96 -24.58
CA LEU A 24 -15.94 -2.02 -24.69
C LEU A 24 -15.27 -1.06 -23.72
N TRP A 25 -15.72 0.20 -23.66
CA TRP A 25 -15.13 1.20 -22.75
C TRP A 25 -15.35 0.85 -21.29
N LEU A 26 -16.55 0.41 -20.91
CA LEU A 26 -16.82 -0.04 -19.55
C LEU A 26 -15.92 -1.22 -19.18
N PHE A 27 -15.82 -2.22 -20.07
CA PHE A 27 -14.96 -3.37 -19.87
C PHE A 27 -13.49 -2.95 -19.75
N LEU A 28 -12.97 -2.10 -20.64
CA LEU A 28 -11.59 -1.62 -20.59
C LEU A 28 -11.30 -0.84 -19.31
N LEU A 29 -12.26 -0.05 -18.83
CA LEU A 29 -12.11 0.67 -17.57
C LEU A 29 -12.06 -0.29 -16.39
N LEU A 30 -13.02 -1.21 -16.28
CA LEU A 30 -13.06 -2.20 -15.19
C LEU A 30 -11.82 -3.11 -15.21
N TYR A 31 -11.45 -3.59 -16.40
CA TYR A 31 -10.28 -4.40 -16.59
C TYR A 31 -8.99 -3.63 -16.28
N GLY A 32 -8.88 -2.39 -16.76
CA GLY A 32 -7.74 -1.52 -16.46
C GLY A 32 -7.59 -1.30 -14.97
N VAL A 33 -8.67 -0.98 -14.25
CA VAL A 33 -8.67 -0.84 -12.78
C VAL A 33 -8.26 -2.15 -12.11
N SER A 34 -8.75 -3.31 -12.57
CA SER A 34 -8.38 -4.61 -12.00
C SER A 34 -6.88 -4.96 -12.16
N MET A 35 -6.22 -4.48 -13.22
CA MET A 35 -4.78 -4.69 -13.39
C MET A 35 -3.94 -3.95 -12.33
N PHE A 36 -4.49 -2.88 -11.75
CA PHE A 36 -3.87 -2.13 -10.67
C PHE A 36 -4.53 -2.42 -9.31
N ALA A 37 -5.25 -3.53 -9.18
CA ALA A 37 -5.95 -3.88 -7.94
C ALA A 37 -5.00 -3.87 -6.73
N GLU A 38 -3.81 -4.46 -6.85
CA GLU A 38 -2.80 -4.47 -5.79
C GLU A 38 -2.33 -3.07 -5.33
N PHE A 39 -2.45 -2.03 -6.18
CA PHE A 39 -2.13 -0.64 -5.80
C PHE A 39 -3.32 0.10 -5.21
N LEU A 40 -4.54 -0.34 -5.54
CA LEU A 40 -5.79 0.27 -5.08
C LEU A 40 -6.27 -0.35 -3.77
N ALA A 41 -6.03 -1.65 -3.63
CA ALA A 41 -6.49 -2.49 -2.56
C ALA A 41 -5.35 -3.44 -2.17
N ASN A 42 -4.82 -3.28 -0.96
CA ASN A 42 -3.71 -4.10 -0.47
C ASN A 42 -3.72 -4.18 1.06
N ASP A 43 -3.15 -5.24 1.61
CA ASP A 43 -2.92 -5.43 3.04
C ASP A 43 -1.63 -4.77 3.54
N VAL A 44 -0.74 -4.38 2.61
CA VAL A 44 0.49 -3.63 2.93
C VAL A 44 0.47 -2.20 2.39
N PRO A 45 1.18 -1.25 3.04
CA PRO A 45 1.31 0.11 2.53
C PRO A 45 2.16 0.15 1.25
N ILE A 46 1.90 1.16 0.42
CA ILE A 46 2.66 1.41 -0.81
C ILE A 46 4.08 1.84 -0.46
N MET A 47 4.23 2.67 0.57
CA MET A 47 5.50 3.22 1.03
C MET A 47 5.50 3.38 2.55
N VAL A 48 6.66 3.14 3.16
CA VAL A 48 6.94 3.39 4.56
C VAL A 48 8.18 4.25 4.67
N ASN A 49 8.12 5.31 5.48
CA ASN A 49 9.30 6.02 5.95
C ASN A 49 9.61 5.53 7.36
N TYR A 50 10.77 4.91 7.54
CA TYR A 50 11.24 4.43 8.83
C TYR A 50 12.65 4.93 9.09
N ARG A 51 12.83 5.72 10.17
CA ARG A 51 14.11 6.35 10.55
C ARG A 51 14.79 7.10 9.38
N GLY A 52 13.99 7.77 8.53
CA GLY A 52 14.48 8.49 7.35
C GLY A 52 14.76 7.62 6.11
N SER A 53 14.63 6.29 6.21
CA SER A 53 14.73 5.37 5.06
C SER A 53 13.37 5.15 4.40
N TYR A 54 13.33 5.18 3.07
CA TYR A 54 12.11 4.85 2.30
C TYR A 54 12.09 3.38 1.92
N GLN A 55 11.02 2.71 2.29
CA GLN A 55 10.76 1.30 2.02
C GLN A 55 9.46 1.17 1.23
N PHE A 56 9.38 0.17 0.34
CA PHE A 56 8.21 -0.05 -0.51
C PHE A 56 7.68 -1.49 -0.33
N PRO A 57 6.85 -1.75 0.69
CA PRO A 57 6.36 -3.09 1.00
C PRO A 57 5.59 -3.75 -0.13
N ILE A 58 4.88 -2.96 -0.95
CA ILE A 58 4.18 -3.45 -2.15
C ILE A 58 5.10 -4.16 -3.17
N PHE A 59 6.41 -3.89 -3.14
CA PHE A 59 7.38 -4.50 -4.06
C PHE A 59 8.35 -5.47 -3.39
N ARG A 60 8.48 -5.42 -2.06
CA ARG A 60 9.49 -6.19 -1.31
C ARG A 60 8.97 -6.61 0.05
N PHE A 61 9.33 -7.82 0.43
CA PHE A 61 9.09 -8.33 1.77
C PHE A 61 9.99 -7.60 2.79
N TYR A 62 9.37 -7.14 3.87
CA TYR A 62 10.05 -6.67 5.07
C TYR A 62 9.53 -7.45 6.27
N PRO A 63 10.42 -8.03 7.09
CA PRO A 63 10.01 -8.66 8.33
C PRO A 63 9.76 -7.61 9.42
N GLU A 64 9.00 -7.95 10.45
CA GLU A 64 8.70 -7.04 11.57
C GLU A 64 9.97 -6.57 12.32
N THR A 65 10.97 -7.44 12.42
CA THR A 65 12.32 -7.09 12.90
C THR A 65 12.98 -5.92 12.15
N ALA A 66 12.53 -5.57 10.94
CA ALA A 66 13.01 -4.40 10.22
C ALA A 66 12.56 -3.07 10.87
N TYR A 67 11.47 -3.09 11.65
CA TYR A 67 10.87 -1.94 12.32
C TYR A 67 11.08 -1.94 13.84
N GLY A 68 11.86 -2.89 14.37
CA GLY A 68 12.11 -3.02 15.81
C GLY A 68 11.23 -4.05 16.53
N GLY A 69 10.41 -4.82 15.80
CA GLY A 69 9.64 -5.91 16.38
C GLY A 69 10.42 -7.23 16.50
N GLU A 70 9.75 -8.28 16.96
CA GLU A 70 10.39 -9.56 17.30
C GLU A 70 10.27 -10.60 16.19
N PHE A 71 9.25 -10.48 15.34
CA PHE A 71 8.91 -11.51 14.37
C PHE A 71 9.73 -11.40 13.07
N ARG A 72 10.19 -12.56 12.57
CA ARG A 72 10.88 -12.69 11.26
C ARG A 72 9.90 -13.00 10.11
N THR A 73 8.61 -12.92 10.36
CA THR A 73 7.53 -13.10 9.39
C THR A 73 7.19 -11.79 8.71
N GLN A 74 6.33 -11.85 7.69
CA GLN A 74 5.81 -10.64 7.04
C GLN A 74 5.19 -9.71 8.08
N THR A 75 5.57 -8.44 8.04
CA THR A 75 5.00 -7.41 8.90
C THR A 75 3.51 -7.25 8.61
N ASP A 76 2.69 -7.35 9.65
CA ASP A 76 1.31 -6.89 9.60
C ASP A 76 1.27 -5.40 9.94
N TYR A 77 1.16 -4.56 8.91
CA TYR A 77 1.23 -3.10 9.07
C TYR A 77 0.00 -2.48 9.72
N ARG A 78 -1.05 -3.28 9.98
CA ARG A 78 -2.33 -2.80 10.50
C ARG A 78 -2.41 -2.87 12.02
N THR A 79 -1.53 -3.65 12.64
CA THR A 79 -1.50 -3.79 14.10
C THR A 79 -1.00 -2.50 14.74
N ASP A 80 -1.52 -2.18 15.92
CA ASP A 80 -1.20 -0.92 16.59
C ASP A 80 0.26 -0.91 17.07
N GLU A 81 0.81 -2.08 17.37
CA GLU A 81 2.22 -2.30 17.71
C GLU A 81 3.14 -1.90 16.55
N VAL A 82 2.90 -2.43 15.34
CA VAL A 82 3.72 -2.11 14.16
C VAL A 82 3.56 -0.65 13.74
N ARG A 83 2.35 -0.12 13.83
CA ARG A 83 2.09 1.31 13.56
C ARG A 83 2.88 2.17 14.53
N CYS A 84 2.83 1.86 15.82
CA CYS A 84 3.60 2.53 16.86
C CYS A 84 5.10 2.42 16.59
N LEU A 85 5.62 1.23 16.28
CA LEU A 85 7.03 1.03 15.95
C LEU A 85 7.46 1.89 14.76
N ILE A 86 6.67 1.96 13.69
CA ILE A 86 7.02 2.77 12.52
C ILE A 86 6.97 4.27 12.85
N GLU A 87 5.93 4.73 13.55
CA GLU A 87 5.72 6.13 13.88
C GLU A 87 6.72 6.64 14.93
N THR A 88 7.14 5.80 15.88
CA THR A 88 8.09 6.17 16.92
C THR A 88 9.55 5.91 16.54
N GLY A 89 9.77 5.13 15.48
CA GLY A 89 11.10 4.71 15.06
C GLY A 89 11.62 3.52 15.86
N GLY A 90 10.77 2.58 16.26
CA GLY A 90 11.13 1.25 16.76
C GLY A 90 11.41 1.20 18.25
N ILE A 91 10.58 1.89 19.05
CA ILE A 91 10.69 1.92 20.51
C ILE A 91 10.05 0.67 21.10
N GLU A 92 10.75 0.03 22.04
CA GLU A 92 10.36 -1.28 22.60
C GLU A 92 9.01 -1.22 23.33
N LEU A 93 8.68 -0.09 23.97
CA LEU A 93 7.39 0.10 24.66
C LEU A 93 6.17 -0.14 23.73
N CYS A 94 6.31 0.07 22.42
CA CYS A 94 5.25 -0.21 21.45
C CYS A 94 4.83 -1.69 21.40
N LEU A 95 5.67 -2.62 21.87
CA LEU A 95 5.39 -4.05 21.91
C LEU A 95 4.47 -4.44 23.09
N ASP A 96 4.57 -3.71 24.20
CA ASP A 96 3.83 -3.98 25.43
C ASP A 96 2.59 -3.09 25.56
N ASP A 97 2.75 -1.78 25.29
CA ASP A 97 1.69 -0.78 25.42
C ASP A 97 1.82 0.32 24.33
N PRO A 98 1.34 0.05 23.10
CA PRO A 98 1.42 1.00 21.99
C PRO A 98 0.61 2.27 22.24
N GLU A 99 -0.46 2.21 23.04
CA GLU A 99 -1.28 3.38 23.36
C GLU A 99 -0.49 4.36 24.23
N ASP A 100 0.14 3.88 25.30
CA ASP A 100 0.97 4.70 26.18
C ASP A 100 2.22 5.23 25.47
N ALA A 101 2.86 4.43 24.61
CA ALA A 101 3.97 4.87 23.79
C ALA A 101 3.56 6.03 22.86
N MET A 102 2.44 5.89 22.14
CA MET A 102 1.94 6.95 21.26
C MET A 102 1.52 8.22 22.03
N ALA A 103 0.97 8.09 23.23
CA ALA A 103 0.64 9.23 24.09
C ALA A 103 1.89 10.02 24.51
N GLN A 104 3.02 9.33 24.70
CA GLN A 104 4.30 9.94 25.08
C GLN A 104 5.11 10.46 23.90
N ALA A 105 4.88 9.97 22.67
CA ALA A 105 5.63 10.34 21.47
C ALA A 105 5.80 11.86 21.23
N PRO A 106 4.80 12.74 21.49
CA PRO A 106 4.94 14.19 21.32
C PRO A 106 6.02 14.84 22.20
N SER A 107 6.43 14.18 23.29
CA SER A 107 7.50 14.65 24.18
C SER A 107 8.89 14.52 23.55
N GLY A 108 9.02 13.77 22.45
CA GLY A 108 10.27 13.56 21.71
C GLY A 108 11.16 12.45 22.28
N SER A 109 10.82 11.89 23.45
CA SER A 109 11.49 10.74 24.04
C SER A 109 10.54 9.87 24.85
N ILE A 110 10.64 8.55 24.71
CA ILE A 110 9.84 7.58 25.46
C ILE A 110 10.82 6.70 26.25
N ASP A 111 10.69 6.64 27.57
CA ASP A 111 11.57 5.89 28.48
C ASP A 111 13.08 6.12 28.28
N GLY A 112 13.47 7.32 27.85
CA GLY A 112 14.87 7.69 27.59
C GLY A 112 15.38 7.35 26.20
N GLU A 113 14.57 6.73 25.35
CA GLU A 113 14.83 6.56 23.92
C GLU A 113 14.29 7.74 23.11
N THR A 114 15.06 8.18 22.11
CA THR A 114 14.66 9.30 21.24
C THR A 114 13.71 8.83 20.14
N VAL A 115 12.58 9.50 20.01
CA VAL A 115 11.60 9.23 18.96
C VAL A 115 12.15 9.71 17.61
N VAL A 116 12.17 8.82 16.62
CA VAL A 116 12.49 9.17 15.22
C VAL A 116 11.22 8.97 14.38
N PRO A 117 10.51 10.04 14.04
CA PRO A 117 9.18 9.91 13.45
C PRO A 117 9.23 9.24 12.07
N GLY A 118 8.37 8.24 11.89
CA GLY A 118 8.10 7.59 10.61
C GLY A 118 6.65 7.77 10.18
N TRP A 119 6.33 7.28 8.98
CA TRP A 119 4.96 7.33 8.44
C TRP A 119 4.75 6.25 7.39
N MET A 120 3.48 5.99 7.08
CA MET A 120 3.08 5.03 6.04
C MET A 120 2.10 5.67 5.05
N LEU A 121 2.26 5.33 3.78
CA LEU A 121 1.33 5.69 2.71
C LEU A 121 0.55 4.44 2.29
N TRP A 122 -0.73 4.43 2.63
CA TRP A 122 -1.62 3.32 2.32
C TRP A 122 -2.26 3.45 0.92
N PRO A 123 -2.61 2.33 0.28
CA PRO A 123 -3.55 2.34 -0.82
C PRO A 123 -4.92 2.88 -0.37
N PRO A 124 -5.78 3.33 -1.31
CA PRO A 124 -7.12 3.82 -1.01
C PRO A 124 -8.00 2.84 -0.22
N ILE A 125 -7.82 1.54 -0.43
CA ILE A 125 -8.59 0.47 0.22
C ILE A 125 -7.63 -0.47 0.96
N PRO A 126 -7.25 -0.18 2.21
CA PRO A 126 -6.55 -1.16 3.04
C PRO A 126 -7.54 -2.28 3.41
N TYR A 127 -7.23 -3.54 3.08
CA TYR A 127 -8.14 -4.67 3.37
C TYR A 127 -7.46 -5.83 4.07
#